data_AF-A0A348RXR5-F1
#
_entry.id   AF-A0A348RXR5-F1
#
_cell.length_a   1.000
_cell.length_b   1.000
_cell.length_c   1.000
_cell.angle_alpha   90.00
_cell.angle_beta   90.00
_cell.angle_gamma   90.00
#
_symmetry.space_group_name_H-M   'P 1'
#
loop_
_entity.id
_entity.type
_entity.pdbx_description
1 polymer ?
#
loop_
_entity_poly.entity_id
_entity_poly.type
_entity_poly.pdbx_seq_one_letter_code
_entity_poly.pdbx_strand_id
1 'polypeptide(L)'
;FYSVMSHWWVNEKHGHLFGYWFGHDMFKPPYEVYPEMAEGAVLFGGTDPGRFNPTYMIFCESFIPASKKPRDPDFDRRDVYIITQNALADNTYLDYIRAHYFRSAQQDLPFFQEMLRSTKEKELNLSTNWVARAFSPVDNAMMGLGSFVEGKRKARGLYPAKEIYTPSVKDSENAYLQYMSEAAFRKANNQLKPGEIVEETPDGRILVQGQAAVMAINALLTKVIFDENPDHEFYIEESMPLEWMYPHLSPFGIIMKINREEVPAITEEMLQQDHEFWSKYMDRLIGNWVDEDTTIEEVVKFAEDVYLKGDFSNFKGDPKFVRDDWGQKAFSKLRSGIAGIYAWRLGPQCPEHLRPKTIEEEQRLLEEADFAFRQSLALCPSSPEAVFRYSNLLAMTQRVDDAILITETCYKFDYENQGIGQLLQQLHRMKQGQAQLGQIQNSIQNLEQMYLSNKTNLDVAYKLMSNYVLTLRTNDAVRVMDELLADQNAPAETILTVASAYNDLKQYERLESALIRLVEVIPENPEAWFDLAGTQALMGKKELALQTLSKTMELSRARRAKNPSAVDLARKARGDHRFNALRVSPEFQRVLINQ
;
A
#
# COMPACT_ATOMS: atom_id res chain seq x y z
N PHE A 1 14.81 -32.72 -24.81
CA PHE A 1 16.13 -33.39 -24.92
C PHE A 1 17.15 -32.46 -24.26
N TYR A 2 17.55 -32.74 -23.02
CA TYR A 2 18.56 -31.93 -22.32
C TYR A 2 19.94 -32.51 -22.64
N SER A 3 20.64 -31.92 -23.61
CA SER A 3 22.02 -32.28 -23.91
C SER A 3 22.98 -31.59 -22.94
N VAL A 4 24.21 -32.11 -22.83
CA VAL A 4 25.31 -31.43 -22.10
C VAL A 4 25.49 -29.98 -22.59
N MET A 5 25.31 -29.73 -23.89
CA MET A 5 25.43 -28.39 -24.47
C MET A 5 24.29 -27.46 -24.05
N SER A 6 23.05 -27.97 -23.87
CA SER A 6 21.96 -27.15 -23.32
C SER A 6 22.19 -26.78 -21.86
N HIS A 7 22.82 -27.66 -21.06
CA HIS A 7 23.22 -27.31 -19.71
C HIS A 7 24.40 -26.33 -19.69
N TRP A 8 25.43 -26.54 -20.52
CA TRP A 8 26.56 -25.62 -20.63
C TRP A 8 26.11 -24.22 -21.04
N TRP A 9 25.24 -24.12 -22.05
CA TRP A 9 24.74 -22.84 -22.56
C TRP A 9 24.00 -22.00 -21.50
N VAL A 10 23.25 -22.64 -20.60
CA VAL A 10 22.54 -21.96 -19.50
C VAL A 10 23.51 -21.56 -18.37
N ASN A 11 24.59 -22.31 -18.18
CA ASN A 11 25.59 -22.06 -17.14
C ASN A 11 26.75 -21.15 -17.60
N GLU A 12 26.90 -20.90 -18.90
CA GLU A 12 27.94 -20.05 -19.45
C GLU A 12 27.63 -18.57 -19.16
N LYS A 13 28.36 -18.02 -18.17
CA LYS A 13 28.21 -16.63 -17.70
C LYS A 13 29.38 -15.74 -18.10
N HIS A 14 30.28 -16.17 -18.99
CA HIS A 14 31.41 -15.37 -19.43
C HIS A 14 30.97 -14.06 -20.09
N GLY A 15 31.55 -12.96 -19.59
CA GLY A 15 31.22 -11.61 -20.04
C GLY A 15 29.82 -11.14 -19.64
N HIS A 16 29.16 -11.79 -18.68
CA HIS A 16 27.99 -11.22 -18.00
C HIS A 16 28.49 -10.11 -17.07
N LEU A 17 28.27 -8.85 -17.46
CA LEU A 17 28.72 -7.69 -16.71
C LEU A 17 27.62 -7.09 -15.82
N PHE A 18 26.45 -7.72 -15.76
CA PHE A 18 25.28 -7.20 -15.04
C PHE A 18 25.57 -6.94 -13.56
N GLY A 19 26.31 -7.82 -12.88
CA GLY A 19 26.72 -7.58 -11.49
C GLY A 19 27.73 -6.45 -11.35
N TYR A 20 28.64 -6.30 -12.33
CA TYR A 20 29.55 -5.16 -12.39
C TYR A 20 28.77 -3.86 -12.60
N TRP A 21 27.93 -3.77 -13.64
CA TRP A 21 27.11 -2.59 -13.91
C TRP A 21 26.20 -2.24 -12.74
N PHE A 22 25.51 -3.22 -12.17
CA PHE A 22 24.65 -2.98 -11.01
C PHE A 22 25.43 -2.37 -9.84
N GLY A 23 26.59 -2.95 -9.48
CA GLY A 23 27.39 -2.47 -8.37
C GLY A 23 28.14 -1.17 -8.66
N HIS A 24 28.72 -1.04 -9.86
CA HIS A 24 29.54 0.10 -10.25
C HIS A 24 28.68 1.32 -10.56
N ASP A 25 27.65 1.15 -11.41
CA ASP A 25 26.89 2.25 -11.98
C ASP A 25 25.95 2.90 -10.95
N MET A 26 25.69 2.28 -9.80
CA MET A 26 25.02 2.97 -8.69
C MET A 26 25.93 3.97 -7.96
N PHE A 27 27.24 3.72 -7.91
CA PHE A 27 28.22 4.63 -7.31
C PHE A 27 28.73 5.67 -8.30
N LYS A 28 28.92 5.24 -9.54
CA LYS A 28 29.44 6.06 -10.64
C LYS A 28 28.52 5.88 -11.86
N PRO A 29 27.35 6.56 -11.86
CA PRO A 29 26.41 6.48 -12.96
C PRO A 29 27.08 6.82 -14.29
N PRO A 30 26.85 6.02 -15.35
CA PRO A 30 27.43 6.29 -16.66
C PRO A 30 26.74 7.45 -17.38
N TYR A 31 27.29 7.79 -18.55
CA TYR A 31 26.72 8.70 -19.55
C TYR A 31 26.70 10.18 -19.18
N GLU A 32 27.33 10.56 -18.06
CA GLU A 32 27.41 11.95 -17.60
C GLU A 32 26.03 12.59 -17.35
N VAL A 33 24.99 11.77 -17.16
CA VAL A 33 23.62 12.24 -16.88
C VAL A 33 23.46 12.53 -15.38
N TYR A 34 23.99 11.65 -14.52
CA TYR A 34 24.05 11.87 -13.07
C TYR A 34 25.50 12.00 -12.62
N PRO A 35 25.78 12.79 -11.57
CA PRO A 35 27.11 12.84 -10.98
C PRO A 35 27.43 11.52 -10.27
N GLU A 36 28.70 11.33 -9.89
CA GLU A 36 29.07 10.25 -8.97
C GLU A 36 28.39 10.44 -7.61
N MET A 37 28.04 9.33 -6.95
CA MET A 37 27.54 9.38 -5.58
C MET A 37 28.57 10.06 -4.68
N ALA A 38 28.12 11.02 -3.87
CA ALA A 38 28.99 11.87 -3.07
C ALA A 38 29.99 11.10 -2.19
N GLU A 39 31.13 11.74 -1.92
CA GLU A 39 32.14 11.21 -1.01
C GLU A 39 31.57 11.08 0.40
N GLY A 40 31.81 9.94 1.05
CA GLY A 40 31.31 9.68 2.40
C GLY A 40 29.81 9.40 2.45
N ALA A 41 29.12 9.17 1.33
CA ALA A 41 27.68 8.95 1.34
C ALA A 41 27.28 7.67 2.10
N VAL A 42 26.05 7.67 2.63
CA VAL A 42 25.40 6.49 3.21
C VAL A 42 24.46 5.89 2.17
N LEU A 43 24.73 4.65 1.77
CA LEU A 43 23.88 3.85 0.91
C LEU A 43 23.06 2.88 1.76
N PHE A 44 21.74 3.09 1.80
CA PHE A 44 20.80 2.06 2.23
C PHE A 44 20.62 1.05 1.09
N GLY A 45 21.13 -0.17 1.26
CA GLY A 45 21.14 -1.15 0.18
C GLY A 45 21.78 -2.47 0.56
N GLY A 46 22.10 -3.30 -0.43
CA GLY A 46 22.78 -4.57 -0.24
C GLY A 46 21.89 -5.67 0.32
N THR A 47 20.62 -5.75 -0.11
CA THR A 47 19.68 -6.74 0.44
C THR A 47 18.89 -7.57 -0.57
N ASP A 48 18.77 -7.10 -1.82
CA ASP A 48 17.94 -7.70 -2.86
C ASP A 48 18.72 -8.52 -3.91
N PRO A 49 18.12 -8.99 -5.03
CA PRO A 49 18.88 -9.47 -6.19
C PRO A 49 20.06 -8.55 -6.51
N GLY A 50 21.29 -9.05 -6.35
CA GLY A 50 22.50 -8.23 -6.50
C GLY A 50 23.07 -7.63 -5.20
N ARG A 51 22.53 -7.98 -4.03
CA ARG A 51 22.94 -7.49 -2.70
C ARG A 51 24.44 -7.48 -2.38
N PHE A 52 25.18 -8.40 -2.98
CA PHE A 52 26.63 -8.49 -2.76
C PHE A 52 27.43 -7.59 -3.70
N ASN A 53 26.84 -7.08 -4.78
CA ASN A 53 27.52 -6.26 -5.77
C ASN A 53 28.03 -4.95 -5.17
N PRO A 54 27.22 -4.12 -4.47
CA PRO A 54 27.75 -2.89 -3.88
C PRO A 54 28.80 -3.16 -2.79
N THR A 55 28.56 -4.16 -1.94
CA THR A 55 29.54 -4.63 -0.94
C THR A 55 30.85 -5.08 -1.60
N TYR A 56 30.77 -5.82 -2.72
CA TYR A 56 31.93 -6.25 -3.49
C TYR A 56 32.68 -5.06 -4.07
N MET A 57 31.97 -4.06 -4.60
CA MET A 57 32.61 -2.86 -5.14
C MET A 57 33.39 -2.09 -4.07
N ILE A 58 32.80 -1.91 -2.90
CA ILE A 58 33.44 -1.20 -1.78
C ILE A 58 34.62 -2.01 -1.21
N PHE A 59 34.40 -3.28 -0.87
CA PHE A 59 35.37 -4.06 -0.08
C PHE A 59 36.32 -4.93 -0.91
N CYS A 60 36.07 -5.11 -2.20
CA CYS A 60 36.92 -5.89 -3.10
C CYS A 60 37.44 -5.04 -4.26
N GLU A 61 36.57 -4.56 -5.15
CA GLU A 61 36.99 -3.84 -6.35
C GLU A 61 37.86 -2.64 -5.98
N SER A 62 37.42 -1.81 -5.03
CA SER A 62 38.16 -0.59 -4.61
C SER A 62 39.59 -0.87 -4.12
N PHE A 63 39.86 -2.03 -3.53
CA PHE A 63 41.19 -2.41 -3.01
C PHE A 63 42.15 -2.96 -4.07
N ILE A 64 41.64 -3.32 -5.25
CA ILE A 64 42.45 -3.87 -6.33
C ILE A 64 43.33 -2.76 -6.94
N PRO A 65 44.61 -3.02 -7.30
CA PRO A 65 45.44 -2.03 -7.98
C PRO A 65 44.83 -1.57 -9.31
N ALA A 66 45.03 -0.30 -9.69
CA ALA A 66 44.52 0.27 -10.95
C ALA A 66 44.84 -0.59 -12.20
N SER A 67 46.04 -1.19 -12.25
CA SER A 67 46.46 -2.09 -13.34
C SER A 67 45.66 -3.39 -13.47
N LYS A 68 44.80 -3.69 -12.50
CA LYS A 68 43.94 -4.86 -12.43
C LYS A 68 42.44 -4.51 -12.52
N LYS A 69 42.11 -3.23 -12.73
CA LYS A 69 40.76 -2.71 -12.97
C LYS A 69 40.63 -2.24 -14.43
N PRO A 70 40.45 -3.15 -15.40
CA PRO A 70 40.50 -2.79 -16.82
C PRO A 70 39.34 -1.91 -17.30
N ARG A 71 38.27 -1.76 -16.51
CA ARG A 71 37.07 -0.97 -16.85
C ARG A 71 37.11 0.44 -16.28
N ASP A 72 37.44 0.56 -15.00
CA ASP A 72 37.65 1.83 -14.33
C ASP A 72 38.86 1.73 -13.39
N PRO A 73 40.07 2.08 -13.88
CA PRO A 73 41.30 2.05 -13.09
C PRO A 73 41.27 2.88 -11.81
N ASP A 74 40.44 3.93 -11.79
CA ASP A 74 40.37 4.93 -10.73
C ASP A 74 39.22 4.68 -9.75
N PHE A 75 38.44 3.61 -9.94
CA PHE A 75 37.32 3.27 -9.07
C PHE A 75 37.76 3.02 -7.63
N ASP A 76 37.28 3.82 -6.68
CA ASP A 76 37.52 3.64 -5.25
C ASP A 76 36.35 4.19 -4.45
N ARG A 77 35.59 3.30 -3.82
CA ARG A 77 34.41 3.65 -3.00
C ARG A 77 34.53 3.23 -1.54
N ARG A 78 35.77 3.16 -1.02
CA ARG A 78 36.03 2.85 0.41
C ARG A 78 35.52 3.93 1.37
N ASP A 79 35.11 5.07 0.83
CA ASP A 79 34.48 6.19 1.53
C ASP A 79 33.00 5.93 1.86
N VAL A 80 32.33 4.99 1.18
CA VAL A 80 30.88 4.79 1.31
C VAL A 80 30.51 3.90 2.49
N TYR A 81 29.47 4.29 3.20
CA TYR A 81 28.84 3.47 4.23
C TYR A 81 27.71 2.66 3.61
N ILE A 82 27.81 1.34 3.58
CA ILE A 82 26.73 0.46 3.13
C ILE A 82 25.98 -0.16 4.32
N ILE A 83 24.68 0.06 4.39
CA ILE A 83 23.80 -0.41 5.47
C ILE A 83 22.54 -1.02 4.84
N THR A 84 22.17 -2.24 5.22
CA THR A 84 20.87 -2.80 4.81
C THR A 84 19.76 -2.19 5.67
N GLN A 85 18.70 -1.75 5.01
CA GLN A 85 17.48 -1.30 5.68
C GLN A 85 16.69 -2.44 6.33
N ASN A 86 16.87 -3.71 5.95
CA ASN A 86 15.97 -4.79 6.36
C ASN A 86 16.36 -5.46 7.69
N ALA A 87 17.55 -5.18 8.22
CA ALA A 87 18.08 -5.85 9.41
C ALA A 87 18.30 -4.91 10.61
N LEU A 88 17.87 -3.65 10.55
CA LEU A 88 18.14 -2.68 11.61
C LEU A 88 17.44 -3.01 12.93
N ALA A 89 16.32 -3.73 12.91
CA ALA A 89 15.65 -4.24 14.10
C ALA A 89 16.38 -5.44 14.76
N ASP A 90 17.40 -6.01 14.11
CA ASP A 90 18.23 -7.08 14.68
C ASP A 90 19.43 -6.48 15.42
N ASN A 91 19.47 -6.68 16.74
CA ASN A 91 20.56 -6.20 17.59
C ASN A 91 21.94 -6.73 17.16
N THR A 92 22.02 -7.95 16.61
CA THR A 92 23.29 -8.50 16.12
C THR A 92 23.79 -7.77 14.88
N TYR A 93 22.87 -7.31 14.03
CA TYR A 93 23.21 -6.48 12.89
C TYR A 93 23.59 -5.05 13.32
N LEU A 94 22.90 -4.48 14.32
CA LEU A 94 23.28 -3.19 14.91
C LEU A 94 24.70 -3.23 15.48
N ASP A 95 25.07 -4.32 16.16
CA ASP A 95 26.45 -4.52 16.65
C ASP A 95 27.46 -4.58 15.51
N TYR A 96 27.12 -5.28 14.41
CA TYR A 96 27.95 -5.36 13.22
C TYR A 96 28.22 -3.97 12.61
N ILE A 97 27.18 -3.18 12.33
CA ILE A 97 27.37 -1.85 11.71
C ILE A 97 28.02 -0.86 12.68
N ARG A 98 27.76 -0.95 13.99
CA ARG A 98 28.42 -0.11 15.00
C ARG A 98 29.92 -0.41 15.06
N ALA A 99 30.31 -1.69 15.01
CA ALA A 99 31.72 -2.06 14.95
C ALA A 99 32.43 -1.52 13.70
N HIS A 100 31.73 -1.41 12.57
CA HIS A 100 32.30 -0.95 11.29
C HIS A 100 32.35 0.58 11.23
N TYR A 101 31.24 1.24 11.54
CA TYR A 101 31.00 2.64 11.20
C TYR A 101 30.81 3.57 12.41
N PHE A 102 30.60 3.03 13.60
CA PHE A 102 30.46 3.82 14.84
C PHE A 102 31.27 3.20 15.99
N ARG A 103 32.54 2.91 15.70
CA ARG A 103 33.37 2.05 16.54
C ARG A 103 33.56 2.61 17.94
N SER A 104 33.65 3.93 18.09
CA SER A 104 33.78 4.57 19.40
C SER A 104 32.62 4.26 20.35
N ALA A 105 31.43 3.94 19.81
CA ALA A 105 30.25 3.55 20.57
C ALA A 105 30.09 2.03 20.75
N GLN A 106 30.93 1.22 20.09
CA GLN A 106 30.85 -0.25 20.17
C GLN A 106 31.46 -0.78 21.46
N GLN A 107 30.72 -1.67 22.13
CA GLN A 107 31.19 -2.38 23.31
C GLN A 107 31.57 -3.80 22.93
N ASP A 108 32.85 -4.14 23.10
CA ASP A 108 33.34 -5.50 22.89
C ASP A 108 33.25 -6.28 24.20
N LEU A 109 32.47 -7.36 24.20
CA LEU A 109 32.38 -8.24 25.34
C LEU A 109 33.64 -9.12 25.46
N PRO A 110 34.16 -9.34 26.69
CA PRO A 110 35.33 -10.18 26.89
C PRO A 110 34.99 -11.65 26.63
N PHE A 111 35.61 -12.25 25.61
CA PHE A 111 35.24 -13.58 25.09
C PHE A 111 35.32 -14.70 26.14
N PHE A 112 36.47 -14.85 26.81
CA PHE A 112 36.70 -15.96 27.75
C PHE A 112 35.91 -15.76 29.03
N GLN A 113 35.83 -14.54 29.54
CA GLN A 113 34.94 -14.21 30.65
C GLN A 113 33.47 -14.56 30.31
N GLU A 114 32.96 -14.17 29.14
CA GLU A 114 31.59 -14.51 28.74
C GLU A 114 31.39 -16.00 28.51
N MET A 115 32.38 -16.71 27.97
CA MET A 115 32.33 -18.16 27.79
C MET A 115 32.24 -18.90 29.14
N LEU A 116 32.92 -18.40 30.17
CA LEU A 116 33.03 -19.04 31.49
C LEU A 116 31.96 -18.59 32.49
N ARG A 117 31.08 -17.67 32.10
CA ARG A 117 29.89 -17.28 32.88
C ARG A 117 28.78 -18.34 32.77
N SER A 118 28.12 -18.63 33.88
CA SER A 118 26.92 -19.48 33.88
C SER A 118 25.70 -18.74 33.31
N THR A 119 24.68 -19.48 32.84
CA THR A 119 23.43 -18.91 32.29
C THR A 119 22.76 -17.95 33.27
N LYS A 120 22.67 -18.33 34.55
CA LYS A 120 22.06 -17.52 35.62
C LYS A 120 22.81 -16.20 35.88
N GLU A 121 24.13 -16.19 35.72
CA GLU A 121 24.95 -14.97 35.86
C GLU A 121 24.82 -14.05 34.66
N LYS A 122 24.61 -14.59 33.45
CA LYS A 122 24.32 -13.80 32.25
C LYS A 122 22.96 -13.13 32.33
N GLU A 123 21.94 -13.86 32.83
CA GLU A 123 20.58 -13.34 33.01
C GLU A 123 20.49 -12.23 34.06
N LEU A 124 21.14 -12.40 35.22
CA LEU A 124 21.06 -11.40 36.31
C LEU A 124 22.02 -10.21 36.08
N ASN A 125 23.17 -10.46 35.44
CA ASN A 125 24.22 -9.48 35.14
C ASN A 125 24.71 -8.61 36.33
N LEU A 126 24.57 -9.08 37.57
CA LEU A 126 24.97 -8.36 38.80
C LEU A 126 26.42 -8.63 39.24
N SER A 127 26.97 -9.81 38.89
CA SER A 127 28.34 -10.21 39.26
C SER A 127 28.84 -11.36 38.38
N THR A 128 30.17 -11.52 38.26
CA THR A 128 30.81 -12.62 37.52
C THR A 128 31.60 -13.56 38.45
N ASN A 129 31.65 -14.86 38.18
CA ASN A 129 32.34 -15.87 38.99
C ASN A 129 33.88 -15.74 38.95
N TRP A 130 34.56 -16.35 39.91
CA TRP A 130 36.02 -16.25 40.04
C TRP A 130 36.80 -16.88 38.87
N VAL A 131 36.24 -17.93 38.23
CA VAL A 131 36.87 -18.60 37.07
C VAL A 131 36.89 -17.66 35.88
N ALA A 132 35.76 -17.00 35.59
CA ALA A 132 35.68 -15.97 34.56
C ALA A 132 36.66 -14.81 34.86
N ARG A 133 36.68 -14.28 36.09
CA ARG A 133 37.63 -13.19 36.46
C ARG A 133 39.09 -13.56 36.23
N ALA A 134 39.46 -14.82 36.48
CA ALA A 134 40.83 -15.29 36.28
C ALA A 134 41.30 -15.21 34.82
N PHE A 135 40.36 -15.18 33.85
CA PHE A 135 40.66 -15.06 32.42
C PHE A 135 40.71 -13.61 31.90
N SER A 136 40.46 -12.61 32.75
CA SER A 136 40.57 -11.19 32.37
C SER A 136 41.91 -10.82 31.70
N PRO A 137 43.09 -11.31 32.14
CA PRO A 137 44.35 -11.04 31.44
C PRO A 137 44.40 -11.58 30.01
N VAL A 138 43.75 -12.74 29.76
CA VAL A 138 43.69 -13.36 28.43
C VAL A 138 42.77 -12.55 27.51
N ASP A 139 41.61 -12.13 28.02
CA ASP A 139 40.71 -11.23 27.29
C ASP A 139 41.40 -9.90 26.94
N ASN A 140 42.09 -9.28 27.91
CA ASN A 140 42.84 -8.04 27.66
C ASN A 140 43.91 -8.20 26.58
N ALA A 141 44.64 -9.33 26.57
CA ALA A 141 45.63 -9.61 25.54
C ALA A 141 44.99 -9.81 24.15
N MET A 142 43.88 -10.57 24.08
CA MET A 142 43.14 -10.79 22.85
C MET A 142 42.53 -9.50 22.30
N MET A 143 41.93 -8.67 23.16
CA MET A 143 41.39 -7.35 22.80
C MET A 143 42.50 -6.40 22.34
N GLY A 144 43.68 -6.44 22.97
CA GLY A 144 44.83 -5.65 22.54
C GLY A 144 45.31 -6.04 21.14
N LEU A 145 45.40 -7.34 20.84
CA LEU A 145 45.72 -7.83 19.49
C LEU A 145 44.63 -7.42 18.48
N GLY A 146 43.36 -7.56 18.85
CA GLY A 146 42.22 -7.13 18.04
C GLY A 146 42.31 -5.65 17.69
N SER A 147 42.50 -4.79 18.68
CA SER A 147 42.64 -3.34 18.53
C SER A 147 43.82 -2.97 17.62
N PHE A 148 44.95 -3.67 17.76
CA PHE A 148 46.11 -3.47 16.88
C PHE A 148 45.82 -3.83 15.41
N VAL A 149 45.20 -4.99 15.18
CA VAL A 149 44.84 -5.44 13.82
C VAL A 149 43.79 -4.53 13.21
N GLU A 150 42.78 -4.14 13.98
CA GLU A 150 41.71 -3.23 13.56
C GLU A 150 42.30 -1.86 13.18
N GLY A 151 43.11 -1.25 14.05
CA GLY A 151 43.76 0.04 13.78
C GLY A 151 44.61 0.01 12.51
N LYS A 152 45.36 -1.08 12.28
CA LYS A 152 46.14 -1.26 11.04
C LYS A 152 45.27 -1.38 9.80
N ARG A 153 44.10 -2.03 9.90
CA ARG A 153 43.16 -2.18 8.77
C ARG A 153 42.42 -0.87 8.47
N LYS A 154 41.98 -0.15 9.50
CA LYS A 154 41.37 1.19 9.37
C LYS A 154 42.34 2.20 8.76
N ALA A 155 43.61 2.20 9.17
CA ALA A 155 44.64 3.02 8.55
C ALA A 155 44.89 2.73 7.05
N ARG A 156 44.42 1.57 6.54
CA ARG A 156 44.46 1.20 5.12
C ARG A 156 43.15 1.52 4.38
N GLY A 157 42.20 2.18 5.05
CA GLY A 157 40.88 2.51 4.50
C GLY A 157 39.94 1.32 4.43
N LEU A 158 39.99 0.37 5.39
CA LEU A 158 39.01 -0.73 5.43
C LEU A 158 37.57 -0.22 5.57
N TYR A 159 37.38 0.83 6.38
CA TYR A 159 36.12 1.52 6.58
C TYR A 159 36.36 3.03 6.40
N PRO A 160 35.31 3.81 6.13
CA PRO A 160 35.40 5.26 6.08
C PRO A 160 36.05 5.82 7.35
N ALA A 161 36.87 6.86 7.20
CA ALA A 161 37.66 7.41 8.30
C ALA A 161 36.80 8.12 9.35
N LYS A 162 35.70 8.76 8.90
CA LYS A 162 34.74 9.43 9.77
C LYS A 162 33.74 8.40 10.30
N GLU A 163 33.40 8.49 11.57
CA GLU A 163 32.32 7.65 12.11
C GLU A 163 30.97 8.31 11.83
N ILE A 164 29.96 7.47 11.62
CA ILE A 164 28.56 7.88 11.56
C ILE A 164 27.83 7.35 12.78
N TYR A 165 26.78 8.03 13.19
CA TYR A 165 25.85 7.49 14.16
C TYR A 165 25.09 6.29 13.57
N THR A 166 25.13 5.17 14.26
CA THR A 166 24.29 3.99 14.00
C THR A 166 23.38 3.72 15.21
N PRO A 167 22.15 3.18 15.04
CA PRO A 167 21.20 3.08 16.13
C PRO A 167 21.73 2.28 17.33
N SER A 168 21.48 2.80 18.52
CA SER A 168 21.72 2.11 19.77
C SER A 168 20.59 1.14 20.10
N VAL A 169 20.80 0.28 21.11
CA VAL A 169 19.74 -0.57 21.65
C VAL A 169 18.56 0.28 22.13
N LYS A 170 18.83 1.45 22.71
CA LYS A 170 17.80 2.37 23.16
C LYS A 170 16.97 2.93 22.01
N ASP A 171 17.58 3.21 20.86
CA ASP A 171 16.83 3.67 19.68
C ASP A 171 15.97 2.55 19.11
N SER A 172 16.47 1.31 19.12
CA SER A 172 15.69 0.12 18.76
C SER A 172 14.48 -0.07 19.69
N GLU A 173 14.67 0.05 21.01
CA GLU A 173 13.58 0.01 21.99
C GLU A 173 12.57 1.16 21.77
N ASN A 174 13.05 2.37 21.52
CA ASN A 174 12.19 3.53 21.25
C ASN A 174 11.38 3.34 19.95
N ALA A 175 12.00 2.87 18.87
CA ALA A 175 11.34 2.59 17.60
C ALA A 175 10.26 1.51 17.76
N TYR A 176 10.57 0.45 18.52
CA TYR A 176 9.61 -0.60 18.85
C TYR A 176 8.40 -0.05 19.62
N LEU A 177 8.66 0.71 20.70
CA LEU A 177 7.61 1.33 21.52
C LEU A 177 6.74 2.32 20.71
N GLN A 178 7.38 3.14 19.88
CA GLN A 178 6.68 4.07 19.00
C GLN A 178 5.74 3.31 18.07
N TYR A 179 6.26 2.35 17.31
CA TYR A 179 5.45 1.57 16.37
C TYR A 179 4.30 0.84 17.06
N MET A 180 4.54 0.20 18.21
CA MET A 180 3.49 -0.46 18.99
C MET A 180 2.37 0.50 19.39
N SER A 181 2.71 1.69 19.85
CA SER A 181 1.73 2.69 20.29
C SER A 181 0.85 3.16 19.12
N GLU A 182 1.46 3.40 17.96
CA GLU A 182 0.74 3.82 16.75
C GLU A 182 -0.12 2.69 16.18
N ALA A 183 0.39 1.45 16.17
CA ALA A 183 -0.35 0.28 15.71
C ALA A 183 -1.56 -0.02 16.62
N ALA A 184 -1.41 0.15 17.93
CA ALA A 184 -2.52 0.05 18.88
C ALA A 184 -3.60 1.12 18.63
N PHE A 185 -3.18 2.36 18.38
CA PHE A 185 -4.09 3.44 18.00
C PHE A 185 -4.82 3.13 16.70
N ARG A 186 -4.11 2.68 15.66
CA ARG A 186 -4.71 2.26 14.38
C ARG A 186 -5.72 1.12 14.58
N LYS A 187 -5.40 0.12 15.39
CA LYS A 187 -6.32 -0.99 15.73
C LYS A 187 -7.60 -0.47 16.40
N ALA A 188 -7.48 0.39 17.40
CA ALA A 188 -8.63 0.94 18.12
C ALA A 188 -9.59 1.74 17.22
N ASN A 189 -9.08 2.29 16.12
CA ASN A 189 -9.84 3.07 15.14
C ASN A 189 -10.22 2.29 13.87
N ASN A 190 -9.96 0.97 13.81
CA ASN A 190 -10.13 0.15 12.59
C ASN A 190 -9.38 0.68 11.36
N GLN A 191 -8.16 1.19 11.59
CA GLN A 191 -7.27 1.81 10.60
C GLN A 191 -5.94 1.07 10.44
N LEU A 192 -5.92 -0.25 10.66
CA LEU A 192 -4.71 -1.05 10.44
C LEU A 192 -4.28 -0.96 8.97
N LYS A 193 -2.98 -0.78 8.74
CA LYS A 193 -2.40 -0.77 7.40
C LYS A 193 -2.45 -2.19 6.80
N PRO A 194 -2.47 -2.33 5.47
CA PRO A 194 -2.41 -3.64 4.83
C PRO A 194 -1.21 -4.46 5.33
N GLY A 195 -1.47 -5.69 5.77
CA GLY A 195 -0.44 -6.59 6.29
C GLY A 195 -0.03 -6.36 7.75
N GLU A 196 -0.56 -5.33 8.44
CA GLU A 196 -0.36 -5.19 9.88
C GLU A 196 -1.16 -6.25 10.66
N ILE A 197 -0.47 -7.00 11.51
CA ILE A 197 -1.06 -7.98 12.40
C ILE A 197 -0.85 -7.49 13.84
N VAL A 198 -1.95 -7.10 14.49
CA VAL A 198 -1.95 -6.54 15.85
C VAL A 198 -2.90 -7.34 16.73
N GLU A 199 -2.34 -8.15 17.62
CA GLU A 199 -3.08 -8.97 18.57
C GLU A 199 -3.12 -8.29 19.94
N GLU A 200 -4.20 -8.51 20.68
CA GLU A 200 -4.30 -8.07 22.07
C GLU A 200 -4.37 -9.34 22.93
N THR A 201 -3.45 -9.46 23.88
CA THR A 201 -3.39 -10.60 24.78
C THR A 201 -4.47 -10.50 25.87
N PRO A 202 -4.85 -11.60 26.52
CA PRO A 202 -5.85 -11.58 27.60
C PRO A 202 -5.49 -10.68 28.79
N ASP A 203 -4.22 -10.36 28.99
CA ASP A 203 -3.71 -9.42 29.99
C ASP A 203 -3.62 -7.96 29.51
N GLY A 204 -4.17 -7.65 28.32
CA GLY A 204 -4.26 -6.31 27.77
C GLY A 204 -2.97 -5.79 27.13
N ARG A 205 -2.00 -6.68 26.82
CA ARG A 205 -0.78 -6.29 26.09
C ARG A 205 -1.03 -6.35 24.60
N ILE A 206 -0.45 -5.40 23.88
CA ILE A 206 -0.45 -5.41 22.42
C ILE A 206 0.74 -6.22 21.93
N LEU A 207 0.50 -7.11 20.97
CA LEU A 207 1.53 -7.83 20.24
C LEU A 207 1.44 -7.46 18.77
N VAL A 208 2.59 -7.08 18.20
CA VAL A 208 2.72 -6.81 16.77
C VAL A 208 3.49 -7.95 16.12
N GLN A 209 3.03 -8.41 14.96
CA GLN A 209 3.62 -9.53 14.24
C GLN A 209 3.72 -9.25 12.74
N GLY A 210 4.53 -10.08 12.08
CA GLY A 210 4.63 -10.09 10.62
C GLY A 210 5.66 -9.12 10.05
N GLN A 211 5.92 -9.28 8.76
CA GLN A 211 6.92 -8.52 8.02
C GLN A 211 6.61 -7.01 8.00
N ALA A 212 5.34 -6.62 7.96
CA ALA A 212 4.93 -5.21 7.97
C ALA A 212 5.41 -4.47 9.22
N ALA A 213 5.29 -5.10 10.40
CA ALA A 213 5.76 -4.55 11.66
C ALA A 213 7.29 -4.39 11.69
N VAL A 214 8.01 -5.43 11.28
CA VAL A 214 9.48 -5.40 11.22
C VAL A 214 9.96 -4.28 10.29
N MET A 215 9.34 -4.14 9.11
CA MET A 215 9.72 -3.09 8.17
C MET A 215 9.37 -1.69 8.66
N ALA A 216 8.26 -1.51 9.38
CA ALA A 216 7.94 -0.22 9.99
C ALA A 216 8.95 0.20 11.07
N ILE A 217 9.41 -0.75 11.89
CA ILE A 217 10.47 -0.50 12.89
C ILE A 217 11.80 -0.18 12.20
N ASN A 218 12.17 -0.96 11.19
CA ASN A 218 13.34 -0.68 10.35
C ASN A 218 13.25 0.72 9.72
N ALA A 219 12.07 1.15 9.28
CA ALA A 219 11.86 2.49 8.74
C ALA A 219 12.22 3.56 9.77
N LEU A 220 11.75 3.45 11.02
CA LEU A 220 12.11 4.37 12.10
C LEU A 220 13.63 4.39 12.35
N LEU A 221 14.29 3.23 12.32
CA LEU A 221 15.74 3.14 12.55
C LEU A 221 16.58 3.70 11.40
N THR A 222 16.15 3.52 10.15
CA THR A 222 16.78 4.22 9.02
C THR A 222 16.65 5.74 9.17
N LYS A 223 15.51 6.22 9.70
CA LYS A 223 15.30 7.65 9.97
C LYS A 223 16.25 8.16 11.06
N VAL A 224 16.51 7.38 12.11
CA VAL A 224 17.50 7.74 13.14
C VAL A 224 18.89 7.92 12.52
N ILE A 225 19.33 7.00 11.65
CA ILE A 225 20.61 7.14 10.95
C ILE A 225 20.61 8.40 10.08
N PHE A 226 19.52 8.66 9.37
CA PHE A 226 19.40 9.86 8.55
C PHE A 226 19.51 11.14 9.38
N ASP A 227 18.72 11.28 10.45
CA ASP A 227 18.64 12.48 11.28
C ASP A 227 19.96 12.76 12.03
N GLU A 228 20.61 11.73 12.57
CA GLU A 228 21.82 11.87 13.41
C GLU A 228 23.13 12.06 12.61
N ASN A 229 23.07 12.00 11.27
CA ASN A 229 24.24 12.16 10.41
C ASN A 229 24.07 13.29 9.39
N PRO A 230 23.74 14.54 9.78
CA PRO A 230 23.23 15.60 8.89
C PRO A 230 24.20 16.04 7.79
N ASP A 231 25.49 15.76 7.93
CA ASP A 231 26.56 16.18 7.02
C ASP A 231 26.95 15.10 5.99
N HIS A 232 26.17 14.03 5.90
CA HIS A 232 26.29 13.00 4.87
C HIS A 232 25.15 13.08 3.84
N GLU A 233 25.43 12.68 2.60
CA GLU A 233 24.37 12.43 1.61
C GLU A 233 23.85 10.98 1.72
N PHE A 234 22.59 10.77 1.36
CA PHE A 234 21.91 9.48 1.49
C PHE A 234 21.36 9.00 0.15
N TYR A 235 21.52 7.70 -0.10
CA TYR A 235 21.08 7.03 -1.31
C TYR A 235 20.43 5.70 -0.95
N ILE A 236 19.56 5.20 -1.82
CA ILE A 236 18.83 3.96 -1.56
C ILE A 236 18.71 3.08 -2.81
N GLU A 237 19.22 1.86 -2.69
CA GLU A 237 18.80 0.70 -3.48
C GLU A 237 17.54 0.14 -2.81
N GLU A 238 16.35 0.58 -3.26
CA GLU A 238 15.09 0.28 -2.55
C GLU A 238 14.83 -1.23 -2.54
N SER A 239 14.70 -1.77 -1.33
CA SER A 239 14.29 -3.14 -1.12
C SER A 239 12.79 -3.28 -0.90
N MET A 240 12.32 -2.71 0.21
CA MET A 240 10.92 -2.56 0.56
C MET A 240 10.69 -1.07 0.77
N PRO A 241 9.58 -0.51 0.27
CA PRO A 241 9.32 0.91 0.45
C PRO A 241 9.25 1.31 1.92
N LEU A 242 9.95 2.38 2.28
CA LEU A 242 9.89 2.98 3.61
C LEU A 242 9.16 4.31 3.52
N GLU A 243 7.97 4.37 4.13
CA GLU A 243 7.00 5.46 3.93
C GLU A 243 7.57 6.86 4.19
N TRP A 244 8.40 7.01 5.22
CA TRP A 244 8.99 8.30 5.58
C TRP A 244 9.94 8.85 4.50
N MET A 245 10.52 7.99 3.64
CA MET A 245 11.48 8.41 2.62
C MET A 245 10.79 9.05 1.41
N TYR A 246 9.57 8.64 1.05
CA TYR A 246 8.91 9.08 -0.19
C TYR A 246 8.88 10.60 -0.43
N PRO A 247 8.56 11.45 0.56
CA PRO A 247 8.65 12.89 0.40
C PRO A 247 10.05 13.40 -0.01
N HIS A 248 11.10 12.67 0.36
CA HIS A 248 12.50 13.02 0.19
C HIS A 248 13.16 12.36 -1.05
N LEU A 249 12.50 11.40 -1.71
CA LEU A 249 13.12 10.65 -2.80
C LEU A 249 13.15 11.43 -4.12
N SER A 250 14.28 11.32 -4.82
CA SER A 250 14.44 11.71 -6.23
C SER A 250 15.21 10.64 -7.02
N PRO A 251 14.99 10.52 -8.34
CA PRO A 251 15.78 9.64 -9.20
C PRO A 251 17.29 9.93 -9.12
N PHE A 252 18.12 8.88 -9.20
CA PHE A 252 19.58 8.99 -9.27
C PHE A 252 20.20 7.77 -9.98
N GLY A 253 20.33 7.87 -11.31
CA GLY A 253 20.81 6.75 -12.14
C GLY A 253 19.89 5.54 -12.01
N ILE A 254 20.46 4.39 -11.61
CA ILE A 254 19.68 3.17 -11.36
C ILE A 254 19.07 3.12 -9.96
N ILE A 255 19.41 4.04 -9.06
CA ILE A 255 18.89 4.08 -7.68
C ILE A 255 18.19 5.42 -7.41
N MET A 256 17.95 5.75 -6.13
CA MET A 256 17.36 7.02 -5.73
C MET A 256 18.25 7.72 -4.70
N LYS A 257 18.18 9.05 -4.69
CA LYS A 257 18.74 9.91 -3.65
C LYS A 257 17.67 10.21 -2.60
N ILE A 258 18.05 10.19 -1.32
CA ILE A 258 17.22 10.65 -0.21
C ILE A 258 17.68 12.07 0.14
N ASN A 259 16.88 13.07 -0.24
CA ASN A 259 17.17 14.48 -0.02
C ASN A 259 16.91 14.88 1.43
N ARG A 260 17.67 15.85 1.95
CA ARG A 260 17.48 16.36 3.32
C ARG A 260 16.12 17.00 3.52
N GLU A 261 15.76 17.87 2.59
CA GLU A 261 14.45 18.49 2.54
C GLU A 261 13.48 17.64 1.70
N GLU A 262 12.19 17.81 1.95
CA GLU A 262 11.16 17.25 1.08
C GLU A 262 11.38 17.78 -0.35
N VAL A 263 11.28 16.89 -1.33
CA VAL A 263 11.27 17.25 -2.74
C VAL A 263 9.88 17.81 -3.06
N PRO A 264 9.74 19.13 -3.31
CA PRO A 264 8.42 19.77 -3.40
C PRO A 264 7.64 19.32 -4.64
N ALA A 265 8.33 18.94 -5.71
CA ALA A 265 7.75 18.38 -6.93
C ALA A 265 8.80 17.54 -7.67
N ILE A 266 8.34 16.52 -8.40
CA ILE A 266 9.18 15.89 -9.43
C ILE A 266 9.10 16.79 -10.66
N THR A 267 10.17 17.54 -10.91
CA THR A 267 10.21 18.56 -11.97
C THR A 267 10.35 17.92 -13.35
N GLU A 268 10.01 18.68 -14.39
CA GLU A 268 10.18 18.24 -15.78
C GLU A 268 11.64 17.92 -16.09
N GLU A 269 12.58 18.72 -15.56
CA GLU A 269 14.01 18.48 -15.71
C GLU A 269 14.43 17.15 -15.08
N MET A 270 13.89 16.81 -13.91
CA MET A 270 14.17 15.52 -13.25
C MET A 270 13.64 14.34 -14.06
N LEU A 271 12.41 14.46 -14.60
CA LEU A 271 11.83 13.42 -15.45
C LEU A 271 12.66 13.25 -16.73
N GLN A 272 13.02 14.35 -17.40
CA GLN A 272 13.82 14.30 -18.62
C GLN A 272 15.21 13.70 -18.39
N GLN A 273 15.85 14.05 -17.27
CA GLN A 273 17.16 13.50 -16.88
C GLN A 273 17.07 11.99 -16.63
N ASP A 274 16.06 11.54 -15.89
CA ASP A 274 15.82 10.12 -15.62
C ASP A 274 15.47 9.33 -16.89
N HIS A 275 14.60 9.90 -17.73
CA HIS A 275 14.20 9.33 -19.01
C HIS A 275 15.41 9.17 -19.94
N GLU A 276 16.26 10.19 -20.06
CA GLU A 276 17.49 10.12 -20.86
C GLU A 276 18.43 9.04 -20.34
N PHE A 277 18.65 8.98 -19.02
CA PHE A 277 19.52 7.98 -18.41
C PHE A 277 19.03 6.56 -18.72
N TRP A 278 17.75 6.27 -18.45
CA TRP A 278 17.21 4.94 -18.62
C TRP A 278 17.08 4.54 -20.08
N SER A 279 16.78 5.47 -20.99
CA SER A 279 16.82 5.20 -22.43
C SER A 279 18.21 4.68 -22.87
N LYS A 280 19.27 5.41 -22.48
CA LYS A 280 20.65 4.98 -22.74
C LYS A 280 21.01 3.69 -21.99
N TYR A 281 20.47 3.48 -20.79
CA TYR A 281 20.78 2.28 -20.00
C TYR A 281 20.12 1.03 -20.60
N MET A 282 18.91 1.16 -21.12
CA MET A 282 18.15 0.08 -21.78
C MET A 282 18.85 -0.44 -23.02
N ASP A 283 19.61 0.37 -23.75
CA ASP A 283 20.42 -0.07 -24.90
C ASP A 283 21.39 -1.20 -24.52
N ARG A 284 21.98 -1.13 -23.32
CA ARG A 284 22.91 -2.16 -22.82
C ARG A 284 22.23 -3.47 -22.42
N LEU A 285 20.93 -3.42 -22.14
CA LEU A 285 20.17 -4.54 -21.60
C LEU A 285 19.30 -5.16 -22.69
N ILE A 286 18.20 -4.50 -23.05
CA ILE A 286 17.16 -5.03 -23.94
C ILE A 286 17.07 -4.26 -25.28
N GLY A 287 17.95 -3.29 -25.51
CA GLY A 287 18.08 -2.57 -26.79
C GLY A 287 17.11 -1.40 -26.98
N ASN A 288 16.73 -0.75 -25.87
CA ASN A 288 15.89 0.48 -25.80
C ASN A 288 14.76 0.55 -26.84
N TRP A 289 13.92 -0.49 -26.89
CA TRP A 289 12.84 -0.58 -27.86
C TRP A 289 11.49 -0.06 -27.32
N VAL A 290 11.39 0.17 -26.00
CA VAL A 290 10.20 0.74 -25.36
C VAL A 290 10.29 2.26 -25.44
N ASP A 291 9.32 2.87 -26.10
CA ASP A 291 9.15 4.32 -26.28
C ASP A 291 7.79 4.80 -25.73
N GLU A 292 7.46 6.07 -25.92
CA GLU A 292 6.23 6.68 -25.43
C GLU A 292 4.96 6.02 -26.02
N ASP A 293 5.02 5.60 -27.28
CA ASP A 293 3.90 5.04 -28.05
C ASP A 293 3.72 3.52 -27.85
N THR A 294 4.74 2.83 -27.32
CA THR A 294 4.72 1.38 -27.13
C THR A 294 3.56 0.91 -26.26
N THR A 295 2.69 0.04 -26.76
CA THR A 295 1.50 -0.39 -25.99
C THR A 295 1.82 -1.52 -25.01
N ILE A 296 0.90 -1.78 -24.07
CA ILE A 296 1.02 -2.89 -23.12
C ILE A 296 1.01 -4.24 -23.84
N GLU A 297 0.20 -4.37 -24.88
CA GLU A 297 0.14 -5.57 -25.73
C GLU A 297 1.49 -5.84 -26.39
N GLU A 298 2.21 -4.80 -26.81
CA GLU A 298 3.55 -4.93 -27.39
C GLU A 298 4.58 -5.38 -26.34
N VAL A 299 4.53 -4.83 -25.12
CA VAL A 299 5.36 -5.28 -23.99
C VAL A 299 5.07 -6.73 -23.60
N VAL A 300 3.81 -7.11 -23.53
CA VAL A 300 3.42 -8.50 -23.23
C VAL A 300 3.83 -9.44 -24.35
N LYS A 301 3.63 -9.06 -25.61
CA LYS A 301 4.07 -9.87 -26.74
C LYS A 301 5.58 -10.05 -26.75
N PHE A 302 6.34 -8.98 -26.48
CA PHE A 302 7.79 -9.06 -26.29
C PHE A 302 8.16 -10.02 -25.15
N ALA A 303 7.47 -9.92 -24.00
CA ALA A 303 7.69 -10.82 -22.87
C ALA A 303 7.47 -12.30 -23.26
N GLU A 304 6.40 -12.60 -23.99
CA GLU A 304 6.12 -13.96 -24.46
C GLU A 304 7.13 -14.44 -25.50
N ASP A 305 7.46 -13.62 -26.50
CA ASP A 305 8.36 -14.01 -27.58
C ASP A 305 9.79 -14.19 -27.05
N VAL A 306 10.30 -13.25 -26.27
CA VAL A 306 11.70 -13.25 -25.80
C VAL A 306 11.91 -14.16 -24.59
N TYR A 307 11.06 -14.07 -23.56
CA TYR A 307 11.32 -14.78 -22.29
C TYR A 307 10.64 -16.16 -22.20
N LEU A 308 9.47 -16.36 -22.82
CA LEU A 308 8.81 -17.67 -22.81
C LEU A 308 9.23 -18.55 -24.00
N LYS A 309 9.23 -17.99 -25.21
CA LYS A 309 9.54 -18.76 -26.44
C LYS A 309 11.03 -18.78 -26.76
N GLY A 310 11.80 -17.82 -26.25
CA GLY A 310 13.22 -17.68 -26.56
C GLY A 310 13.47 -17.25 -28.01
N ASP A 311 12.52 -16.52 -28.61
CA ASP A 311 12.63 -15.98 -29.96
C ASP A 311 13.36 -14.63 -29.93
N PHE A 312 14.62 -14.65 -30.38
CA PHE A 312 15.47 -13.47 -30.49
C PHE A 312 15.48 -12.83 -31.88
N SER A 313 14.63 -13.28 -32.81
CA SER A 313 14.67 -12.82 -34.22
C SER A 313 14.58 -11.30 -34.39
N ASN A 314 13.83 -10.63 -33.51
CA ASN A 314 13.67 -9.16 -33.48
C ASN A 314 14.26 -8.51 -32.22
N PHE A 315 15.00 -9.27 -31.41
CA PHE A 315 15.57 -8.76 -30.16
C PHE A 315 16.85 -7.96 -30.45
N LYS A 316 16.89 -6.71 -29.98
CA LYS A 316 17.99 -5.76 -30.25
C LYS A 316 18.98 -5.61 -29.09
N GLY A 317 18.68 -6.18 -27.92
CA GLY A 317 19.51 -6.10 -26.72
C GLY A 317 20.59 -7.17 -26.63
N ASP A 318 21.15 -7.36 -25.44
CA ASP A 318 22.13 -8.42 -25.14
C ASP A 318 21.41 -9.73 -24.74
N PRO A 319 21.47 -10.82 -25.56
CA PRO A 319 20.80 -12.07 -25.21
C PRO A 319 21.34 -12.71 -23.93
N LYS A 320 22.50 -12.27 -23.42
CA LYS A 320 23.00 -12.67 -22.09
C LYS A 320 22.09 -12.14 -20.97
N PHE A 321 21.50 -10.95 -21.14
CA PHE A 321 20.62 -10.35 -20.15
C PHE A 321 19.34 -11.17 -19.97
N VAL A 322 18.72 -11.56 -21.09
CA VAL A 322 17.51 -12.42 -21.10
C VAL A 322 17.78 -13.82 -20.50
N ARG A 323 19.04 -14.25 -20.42
CA ARG A 323 19.44 -15.51 -19.76
C ARG A 323 19.92 -15.31 -18.31
N ASP A 324 19.86 -14.10 -17.78
CA ASP A 324 20.31 -13.75 -16.44
C ASP A 324 19.14 -13.33 -15.54
N ASP A 325 18.49 -14.32 -14.94
CA ASP A 325 17.30 -14.11 -14.09
C ASP A 325 17.56 -13.12 -12.95
N TRP A 326 18.77 -13.10 -12.39
CA TRP A 326 19.14 -12.18 -11.31
C TRP A 326 19.37 -10.78 -11.84
N GLY A 327 20.03 -10.62 -12.99
CA GLY A 327 20.16 -9.34 -13.67
C GLY A 327 18.78 -8.74 -14.00
N GLN A 328 17.90 -9.53 -14.60
CA GLN A 328 16.52 -9.12 -14.92
C GLN A 328 15.80 -8.59 -13.69
N LYS A 329 15.73 -9.40 -12.62
CA LYS A 329 15.05 -9.04 -11.38
C LYS A 329 15.64 -7.79 -10.75
N ALA A 330 16.97 -7.69 -10.71
CA ALA A 330 17.67 -6.57 -10.10
C ALA A 330 17.38 -5.24 -10.80
N PHE A 331 17.54 -5.18 -12.13
CA PHE A 331 17.32 -3.95 -12.89
C PHE A 331 15.83 -3.59 -13.03
N SER A 332 14.96 -4.59 -13.19
CA SER A 332 13.50 -4.37 -13.18
C SER A 332 13.04 -3.78 -11.84
N LYS A 333 13.51 -4.34 -10.72
CA LYS A 333 13.18 -3.84 -9.38
C LYS A 333 13.61 -2.38 -9.19
N LEU A 334 14.84 -2.04 -9.59
CA LEU A 334 15.34 -0.68 -9.51
C LEU A 334 14.51 0.31 -10.36
N ARG A 335 14.19 -0.04 -11.61
CA ARG A 335 13.33 0.80 -12.45
C ARG A 335 11.91 0.91 -11.88
N SER A 336 11.37 -0.18 -11.35
CA SER A 336 10.06 -0.22 -10.68
C SER A 336 10.01 0.65 -9.43
N GLY A 337 11.10 0.71 -8.65
CA GLY A 337 11.22 1.58 -7.48
C GLY A 337 11.11 3.06 -7.88
N ILE A 338 11.83 3.46 -8.94
CA ILE A 338 11.76 4.82 -9.50
C ILE A 338 10.36 5.10 -10.07
N ALA A 339 9.76 4.19 -10.84
CA ALA A 339 8.37 4.34 -11.28
C ALA A 339 7.39 4.48 -10.09
N GLY A 340 7.68 3.79 -8.99
CA GLY A 340 6.95 3.85 -7.74
C GLY A 340 6.93 5.22 -7.08
N ILE A 341 8.01 6.02 -7.18
CA ILE A 341 8.00 7.39 -6.65
C ILE A 341 7.06 8.31 -7.45
N TYR A 342 7.00 8.11 -8.78
CA TYR A 342 6.09 8.87 -9.65
C TYR A 342 4.64 8.50 -9.35
N ALA A 343 4.35 7.20 -9.28
CA ALA A 343 3.02 6.71 -8.91
C ALA A 343 2.59 7.12 -7.49
N TRP A 344 3.52 7.18 -6.54
CA TRP A 344 3.23 7.63 -5.18
C TRP A 344 2.73 9.08 -5.17
N ARG A 345 3.35 9.98 -5.94
CA ARG A 345 2.95 11.40 -6.05
C ARG A 345 1.54 11.59 -6.60
N LEU A 346 1.06 10.66 -7.43
CA LEU A 346 -0.29 10.64 -7.98
C LEU A 346 -1.33 10.07 -7.00
N GLY A 347 -0.88 9.33 -5.98
CA GLY A 347 -1.75 8.58 -5.09
C GLY A 347 -2.29 9.40 -3.90
N PRO A 348 -3.43 8.98 -3.32
CA PRO A 348 -4.04 9.63 -2.17
C PRO A 348 -3.19 9.56 -0.89
N GLN A 349 -2.18 8.69 -0.85
CA GLN A 349 -1.21 8.58 0.23
C GLN A 349 -0.17 9.70 0.24
N CYS A 350 0.05 10.38 -0.89
CA CYS A 350 0.94 11.52 -0.95
C CYS A 350 0.27 12.73 -0.28
N PRO A 351 0.95 13.49 0.60
CA PRO A 351 0.44 14.74 1.13
C PRO A 351 0.02 15.73 0.03
N GLU A 352 -1.09 16.44 0.22
CA GLU A 352 -1.67 17.31 -0.83
C GLU A 352 -0.68 18.37 -1.34
N HIS A 353 0.18 18.91 -0.48
CA HIS A 353 1.18 19.91 -0.86
C HIS A 353 2.30 19.38 -1.77
N LEU A 354 2.44 18.05 -1.86
CA LEU A 354 3.47 17.33 -2.61
C LEU A 354 2.93 16.67 -3.88
N ARG A 355 1.61 16.71 -4.12
CA ARG A 355 0.97 16.20 -5.33
C ARG A 355 1.14 17.20 -6.49
N PRO A 356 0.98 16.74 -7.75
CA PRO A 356 0.84 17.64 -8.90
C PRO A 356 -0.20 18.72 -8.65
N LYS A 357 0.12 19.96 -9.03
CA LYS A 357 -0.73 21.14 -8.79
C LYS A 357 -1.62 21.48 -9.98
N THR A 358 -1.25 20.98 -11.16
CA THR A 358 -1.95 21.20 -12.43
C THR A 358 -2.26 19.88 -13.12
N ILE A 359 -3.26 19.88 -13.99
CA ILE A 359 -3.63 18.70 -14.78
C ILE A 359 -2.48 18.30 -15.70
N GLU A 360 -1.74 19.28 -16.22
CA GLU A 360 -0.57 19.06 -17.08
C GLU A 360 0.58 18.38 -16.32
N GLU A 361 0.86 18.80 -15.08
CA GLU A 361 1.84 18.12 -14.23
C GLU A 361 1.41 16.70 -13.87
N GLU A 362 0.11 16.50 -13.57
CA GLU A 362 -0.44 15.18 -13.25
C GLU A 362 -0.32 14.23 -14.45
N GLN A 363 -0.70 14.69 -15.64
CA GLN A 363 -0.64 13.92 -16.88
C GLN A 363 0.80 13.55 -17.24
N ARG A 364 1.73 14.50 -17.22
CA ARG A 364 3.14 14.24 -17.51
C ARG A 364 3.76 13.24 -16.54
N LEU A 365 3.46 13.37 -15.24
CA LEU A 365 3.96 12.45 -14.24
C LEU A 365 3.37 11.05 -14.39
N LEU A 366 2.09 10.96 -14.78
CA LEU A 366 1.43 9.71 -15.08
C LEU A 366 2.04 9.02 -16.30
N GLU A 367 2.30 9.76 -17.37
CA GLU A 367 2.94 9.25 -18.59
C GLU A 367 4.34 8.68 -18.28
N GLU A 368 5.16 9.41 -17.52
CA GLU A 368 6.50 8.94 -17.17
C GLU A 368 6.46 7.77 -16.14
N ALA A 369 5.49 7.76 -15.22
CA ALA A 369 5.26 6.61 -14.34
C ALA A 369 4.92 5.35 -15.14
N ASP A 370 4.00 5.46 -16.10
CA ASP A 370 3.60 4.37 -16.99
C ASP A 370 4.77 3.88 -17.86
N PHE A 371 5.52 4.80 -18.48
CA PHE A 371 6.71 4.49 -19.26
C PHE A 371 7.77 3.74 -18.45
N ALA A 372 8.09 4.24 -17.24
CA ALA A 372 9.05 3.61 -16.35
C ALA A 372 8.60 2.19 -15.92
N PHE A 373 7.30 1.98 -15.67
CA PHE A 373 6.77 0.66 -15.39
C PHE A 373 6.79 -0.28 -16.60
N ARG A 374 6.49 0.21 -17.81
CA ARG A 374 6.63 -0.57 -19.06
C ARG A 374 8.06 -1.06 -19.24
N GLN A 375 9.03 -0.17 -19.04
CA GLN A 375 10.45 -0.52 -19.04
C GLN A 375 10.80 -1.58 -17.98
N SER A 376 10.32 -1.41 -16.74
CA SER A 376 10.52 -2.40 -15.67
C SER A 376 9.92 -3.77 -16.02
N LEU A 377 8.71 -3.80 -16.59
CA LEU A 377 8.03 -5.03 -17.02
C LEU A 377 8.79 -5.69 -18.17
N ALA A 378 9.26 -4.92 -19.14
CA ALA A 378 10.05 -5.40 -20.26
C ALA A 378 11.39 -6.02 -19.80
N LEU A 379 12.00 -5.50 -18.73
CA LEU A 379 13.22 -6.08 -18.15
C LEU A 379 12.98 -7.43 -17.46
N CYS A 380 11.87 -7.56 -16.72
CA CYS A 380 11.53 -8.78 -15.99
C CYS A 380 10.01 -9.00 -15.90
N PRO A 381 9.39 -9.66 -16.89
CA PRO A 381 7.94 -9.87 -16.93
C PRO A 381 7.43 -10.86 -15.88
N SER A 382 8.35 -11.62 -15.26
CA SER A 382 8.06 -12.56 -14.18
C SER A 382 8.23 -11.97 -12.77
N SER A 383 8.59 -10.68 -12.66
CA SER A 383 8.79 -10.00 -11.37
C SER A 383 7.43 -9.67 -10.72
N PRO A 384 7.04 -10.35 -9.62
CA PRO A 384 5.76 -10.08 -9.01
C PRO A 384 5.68 -8.65 -8.47
N GLU A 385 6.78 -8.16 -7.89
CA GLU A 385 6.84 -6.82 -7.32
C GLU A 385 6.56 -5.72 -8.37
N ALA A 386 7.20 -5.81 -9.55
CA ALA A 386 6.97 -4.86 -10.63
C ALA A 386 5.53 -4.91 -11.14
N VAL A 387 5.00 -6.13 -11.31
CA VAL A 387 3.63 -6.35 -11.80
C VAL A 387 2.60 -5.85 -10.79
N PHE A 388 2.77 -6.10 -9.49
CA PHE A 388 1.90 -5.57 -8.44
C PHE A 388 1.84 -4.04 -8.48
N ARG A 389 2.99 -3.37 -8.51
CA ARG A 389 3.04 -1.90 -8.53
C ARG A 389 2.41 -1.33 -9.80
N TYR A 390 2.71 -1.93 -10.95
CA TYR A 390 2.19 -1.43 -12.22
C TYR A 390 0.68 -1.68 -12.37
N SER A 391 0.20 -2.87 -12.02
CA SER A 391 -1.23 -3.20 -12.02
C SER A 391 -2.04 -2.26 -11.12
N ASN A 392 -1.48 -1.83 -10.00
CA ASN A 392 -2.13 -0.84 -9.13
C ASN A 392 -2.26 0.54 -9.81
N LEU A 393 -1.20 1.03 -10.46
CA LEU A 393 -1.27 2.29 -11.23
C LEU A 393 -2.29 2.21 -12.36
N LEU A 394 -2.28 1.12 -13.13
CA LEU A 394 -3.23 0.86 -14.22
C LEU A 394 -4.68 0.79 -13.70
N ALA A 395 -4.91 0.10 -12.58
CA ALA A 395 -6.23 0.02 -11.98
C ALA A 395 -6.72 1.38 -11.45
N MET A 396 -5.85 2.17 -10.82
CA MET A 396 -6.17 3.52 -10.35
C MET A 396 -6.56 4.46 -11.50
N THR A 397 -5.93 4.28 -12.67
CA THR A 397 -6.16 5.07 -13.88
C THR A 397 -7.24 4.47 -14.80
N GLN A 398 -8.07 3.57 -14.26
CA GLN A 398 -9.18 2.89 -14.95
C GLN A 398 -8.76 1.98 -16.12
N ARG A 399 -7.47 1.69 -16.29
CA ARG A 399 -6.91 0.74 -17.28
C ARG A 399 -6.88 -0.70 -16.73
N VAL A 400 -8.03 -1.17 -16.23
CA VAL A 400 -8.13 -2.50 -15.57
C VAL A 400 -7.86 -3.64 -16.56
N ASP A 401 -8.20 -3.47 -17.84
CA ASP A 401 -7.88 -4.46 -18.87
C ASP A 401 -6.37 -4.67 -19.05
N ASP A 402 -5.60 -3.59 -19.10
CA ASP A 402 -4.14 -3.64 -19.16
C ASP A 402 -3.55 -4.28 -17.90
N ALA A 403 -4.08 -3.92 -16.72
CA ALA A 403 -3.67 -4.50 -15.45
C ALA A 403 -3.87 -6.03 -15.44
N ILE A 404 -5.01 -6.50 -15.97
CA ILE A 404 -5.29 -7.94 -16.13
C ILE A 404 -4.26 -8.53 -17.09
N LEU A 405 -4.04 -7.91 -18.25
CA LEU A 405 -3.15 -8.43 -19.29
C LEU A 405 -1.70 -8.63 -18.79
N ILE A 406 -1.13 -7.66 -18.08
CA ILE A 406 0.23 -7.81 -17.52
C ILE A 406 0.27 -8.84 -16.39
N THR A 407 -0.80 -8.92 -15.57
CA THR A 407 -0.87 -9.86 -14.45
C THR A 407 -1.03 -11.30 -14.94
N GLU A 408 -1.88 -11.53 -15.95
CA GLU A 408 -2.02 -12.82 -16.62
C GLU A 408 -0.70 -13.25 -17.27
N THR A 409 0.02 -12.30 -17.87
CA THR A 409 1.33 -12.58 -18.48
C THR A 409 2.33 -13.02 -17.42
N CYS A 410 2.44 -12.30 -16.30
CA CYS A 410 3.26 -12.72 -15.17
C CYS A 410 2.86 -14.10 -14.63
N TYR A 411 1.56 -14.39 -14.53
CA TYR A 411 1.03 -15.67 -14.07
C TYR A 411 1.46 -16.85 -14.97
N LYS A 412 1.65 -16.62 -16.27
CA LYS A 412 2.18 -17.65 -17.20
C LYS A 412 3.61 -18.06 -16.86
N PHE A 413 4.43 -17.17 -16.28
CA PHE A 413 5.80 -17.48 -15.85
C PHE A 413 5.85 -18.28 -14.55
N ASP A 414 4.91 -18.05 -13.64
CA ASP A 414 4.83 -18.75 -12.35
C ASP A 414 3.37 -18.89 -11.88
N TYR A 415 2.73 -19.99 -12.28
CA TYR A 415 1.34 -20.28 -11.95
C TYR A 415 1.13 -20.66 -10.46
N GLU A 416 2.22 -20.96 -9.74
CA GLU A 416 2.18 -21.33 -8.32
C GLU A 416 2.19 -20.10 -7.40
N ASN A 417 2.53 -18.92 -7.96
CA ASN A 417 2.52 -17.66 -7.25
C ASN A 417 1.11 -17.26 -6.81
N GLN A 418 0.78 -17.58 -5.56
CA GLN A 418 -0.52 -17.27 -4.97
C GLN A 418 -0.83 -15.78 -4.96
N GLY A 419 0.18 -14.92 -4.78
CA GLY A 419 0.00 -13.47 -4.77
C GLY A 419 -0.51 -12.95 -6.12
N ILE A 420 0.15 -13.34 -7.21
CA ILE A 420 -0.27 -12.96 -8.56
C ILE A 420 -1.65 -13.55 -8.91
N GLY A 421 -1.91 -14.80 -8.51
CA GLY A 421 -3.23 -15.42 -8.69
C GLY A 421 -4.35 -14.65 -7.96
N GLN A 422 -4.10 -14.18 -6.74
CA GLN A 422 -5.05 -13.37 -5.97
C GLN A 422 -5.26 -11.98 -6.60
N LEU A 423 -4.19 -11.32 -7.05
CA LEU A 423 -4.27 -10.04 -7.76
C LEU A 423 -5.14 -10.17 -9.02
N LEU A 424 -4.91 -11.21 -9.81
CA LEU A 424 -5.66 -11.46 -11.04
C LEU A 424 -7.16 -11.64 -10.75
N GLN A 425 -7.50 -12.41 -9.71
CA GLN A 425 -8.89 -12.56 -9.28
C GLN A 425 -9.51 -11.24 -8.83
N GLN A 426 -8.77 -10.41 -8.09
CA GLN A 426 -9.22 -9.09 -7.68
C GLN A 426 -9.51 -8.20 -8.89
N LEU A 427 -8.60 -8.14 -9.86
CA LEU A 427 -8.75 -7.35 -11.07
C LEU A 427 -9.95 -7.81 -11.92
N HIS A 428 -10.17 -9.13 -12.06
CA HIS A 428 -11.38 -9.63 -12.73
C HIS A 428 -12.67 -9.23 -12.01
N ARG A 429 -12.70 -9.26 -10.67
CA ARG A 429 -13.85 -8.77 -9.90
C ARG A 429 -14.08 -7.27 -10.11
N MET A 430 -13.00 -6.48 -10.16
CA MET A 430 -13.07 -5.05 -10.47
C MET A 430 -13.67 -4.82 -11.86
N LYS A 431 -13.19 -5.53 -12.88
CA LYS A 431 -13.73 -5.47 -14.25
C LYS A 431 -15.21 -5.88 -14.32
N GLN A 432 -15.60 -6.94 -13.61
CA GLN A 432 -17.01 -7.35 -13.51
C GLN A 432 -17.88 -6.26 -12.86
N GLY A 433 -17.40 -5.65 -11.77
CA GLY A 433 -18.06 -4.53 -11.12
C GLY A 433 -18.22 -3.31 -12.05
N GLN A 434 -17.18 -2.95 -12.80
CA GLN A 434 -17.23 -1.88 -13.80
C GLN A 434 -18.23 -2.19 -14.92
N ALA A 435 -18.22 -3.41 -15.45
CA ALA A 435 -19.17 -3.83 -16.48
C ALA A 435 -20.62 -3.81 -15.96
N GLN A 436 -20.85 -4.26 -14.72
CA GLN A 436 -22.17 -4.21 -14.09
C GLN A 436 -22.64 -2.76 -13.90
N LEU A 437 -21.77 -1.85 -13.47
CA LEU A 437 -22.09 -0.42 -13.36
C LEU A 437 -22.45 0.18 -14.73
N GLY A 438 -21.69 -0.13 -15.79
CA GLY A 438 -22.01 0.31 -17.15
C GLY A 438 -23.35 -0.23 -17.65
N GLN A 439 -23.69 -1.48 -17.35
CA GLN A 439 -25.01 -2.06 -17.65
C GLN A 439 -26.14 -1.35 -16.87
N ILE A 440 -25.92 -1.04 -15.60
CA ILE A 440 -26.89 -0.29 -14.78
C ILE A 440 -27.08 1.11 -15.37
N GLN A 441 -26.02 1.79 -15.79
CA GLN A 441 -26.10 3.12 -16.43
C GLN A 441 -26.91 3.08 -17.74
N ASN A 442 -26.66 2.09 -18.60
CA ASN A 442 -27.44 1.90 -19.83
C ASN A 442 -28.92 1.55 -19.52
N SER A 443 -29.15 0.74 -18.48
CA SER A 443 -30.50 0.41 -18.00
C SER A 443 -31.23 1.65 -17.50
N ILE A 444 -30.55 2.52 -16.73
CA ILE A 444 -31.09 3.81 -16.28
C ILE A 444 -31.55 4.64 -17.49
N GLN A 445 -30.71 4.77 -18.52
CA GLN A 445 -31.07 5.57 -19.71
C GLN A 445 -32.35 5.06 -20.40
N ASN A 446 -32.50 3.73 -20.52
CA ASN A 446 -33.72 3.12 -21.07
C ASN A 446 -34.93 3.31 -20.15
N LEU A 447 -34.76 3.10 -18.84
CA LEU A 447 -35.81 3.26 -17.84
C LEU A 447 -36.28 4.73 -17.75
N GLU A 448 -35.37 5.70 -17.89
CA GLU A 448 -35.70 7.13 -17.99
C GLU A 448 -36.63 7.40 -19.17
N GLN A 449 -36.33 6.86 -20.36
CA GLN A 449 -37.20 7.01 -21.54
C GLN A 449 -38.57 6.34 -21.34
N MET A 450 -38.58 5.12 -20.79
CA MET A 450 -39.83 4.42 -20.50
C MET A 450 -40.68 5.18 -19.47
N TYR A 451 -40.05 5.71 -18.43
CA TYR A 451 -40.72 6.49 -17.40
C TYR A 451 -41.30 7.79 -17.95
N LEU A 452 -40.56 8.51 -18.80
CA LEU A 452 -41.06 9.72 -19.48
C LEU A 452 -42.26 9.42 -20.39
N SER A 453 -42.28 8.26 -21.05
CA SER A 453 -43.39 7.85 -21.92
C SER A 453 -44.65 7.44 -21.15
N ASN A 454 -44.50 6.90 -19.94
CA ASN A 454 -45.61 6.48 -19.09
C ASN A 454 -45.22 6.57 -17.60
N LYS A 455 -45.48 7.73 -17.00
CA LYS A 455 -45.12 8.02 -15.60
C LYS A 455 -45.92 7.23 -14.56
N THR A 456 -47.02 6.60 -14.95
CA THR A 456 -47.84 5.78 -14.04
C THR A 456 -47.39 4.32 -13.99
N ASN A 457 -46.37 3.93 -14.77
CA ASN A 457 -45.82 2.57 -14.72
C ASN A 457 -44.92 2.38 -13.49
N LEU A 458 -45.49 1.80 -12.45
CA LEU A 458 -44.84 1.61 -11.15
C LEU A 458 -43.64 0.66 -11.18
N ASP A 459 -43.67 -0.38 -12.02
CA ASP A 459 -42.55 -1.31 -12.17
C ASP A 459 -41.32 -0.61 -12.75
N VAL A 460 -41.53 0.23 -13.78
CA VAL A 460 -40.47 1.06 -14.37
C VAL A 460 -39.96 2.08 -13.37
N ALA A 461 -40.85 2.78 -12.66
CA ALA A 461 -40.45 3.77 -11.67
C ALA A 461 -39.65 3.14 -10.52
N TYR A 462 -40.07 1.97 -10.03
CA TYR A 462 -39.35 1.23 -8.99
C TYR A 462 -37.95 0.84 -9.44
N LYS A 463 -37.84 0.19 -10.61
CA LYS A 463 -36.53 -0.18 -11.19
C LYS A 463 -35.62 1.03 -11.37
N LEU A 464 -36.17 2.15 -11.83
CA LEU A 464 -35.43 3.39 -12.04
C LEU A 464 -34.92 3.96 -10.70
N MET A 465 -35.77 4.06 -9.68
CA MET A 465 -35.39 4.51 -8.34
C MET A 465 -34.33 3.62 -7.71
N SER A 466 -34.50 2.29 -7.76
CA SER A 466 -33.51 1.35 -7.23
C SER A 466 -32.16 1.51 -7.92
N ASN A 467 -32.13 1.64 -9.26
CA ASN A 467 -30.88 1.85 -10.00
C ASN A 467 -30.23 3.20 -9.69
N TYR A 468 -31.01 4.26 -9.51
CA TYR A 468 -30.47 5.55 -9.05
C TYR A 468 -29.86 5.45 -7.66
N VAL A 469 -30.48 4.74 -6.71
CA VAL A 469 -29.91 4.52 -5.38
C VAL A 469 -28.61 3.72 -5.46
N LEU A 470 -28.58 2.64 -6.25
CA LEU A 470 -27.37 1.82 -6.46
C LEU A 470 -26.20 2.60 -7.08
N THR A 471 -26.49 3.60 -7.91
CA THR A 471 -25.49 4.45 -8.57
C THR A 471 -25.21 5.76 -7.81
N LEU A 472 -25.64 5.85 -6.55
CA LEU A 472 -25.49 7.03 -5.68
C LEU A 472 -26.14 8.31 -6.23
N ARG A 473 -27.05 8.19 -7.20
CA ARG A 473 -27.87 9.29 -7.74
C ARG A 473 -29.13 9.52 -6.89
N THR A 474 -28.94 9.69 -5.59
CA THR A 474 -30.04 9.75 -4.61
C THR A 474 -31.05 10.87 -4.90
N ASN A 475 -30.58 12.03 -5.38
CA ASN A 475 -31.46 13.15 -5.72
C ASN A 475 -32.40 12.83 -6.89
N ASP A 476 -31.92 12.08 -7.89
CA ASP A 476 -32.75 11.65 -9.02
C ASP A 476 -33.79 10.62 -8.57
N ALA A 477 -33.40 9.70 -7.67
CA ALA A 477 -34.33 8.76 -7.05
C ALA A 477 -35.44 9.49 -6.30
N VAL A 478 -35.09 10.48 -5.48
CA VAL A 478 -36.04 11.31 -4.72
C VAL A 478 -36.98 12.09 -5.64
N ARG A 479 -36.50 12.60 -6.78
CA ARG A 479 -37.37 13.29 -7.76
C ARG A 479 -38.45 12.34 -8.31
N VAL A 480 -38.09 11.11 -8.66
CA VAL A 480 -39.07 10.12 -9.14
C VAL A 480 -40.09 9.79 -8.04
N MET A 481 -39.64 9.66 -6.79
CA MET A 481 -40.51 9.44 -5.63
C MET A 481 -41.50 10.59 -5.42
N ASP A 482 -41.03 11.84 -5.48
CA ASP A 482 -41.85 13.05 -5.34
C ASP A 482 -42.87 13.15 -6.49
N GLU A 483 -42.50 12.80 -7.73
CA GLU A 483 -43.43 12.77 -8.87
C GLU A 483 -44.55 11.73 -8.69
N LEU A 484 -44.22 10.52 -8.22
CA LEU A 484 -45.21 9.47 -7.92
C LEU A 484 -46.18 9.90 -6.81
N LEU A 485 -45.67 10.59 -5.79
CA LEU A 485 -46.49 11.13 -4.70
C LEU A 485 -47.24 12.42 -5.07
N ALA A 486 -46.96 13.06 -6.20
CA ALA A 486 -47.73 14.20 -6.66
C ALA A 486 -49.03 13.79 -7.39
N ASP A 487 -49.09 12.57 -7.95
CA ASP A 487 -50.30 12.05 -8.60
C ASP A 487 -51.41 11.85 -7.58
N GLN A 488 -52.46 12.68 -7.63
CA GLN A 488 -53.60 12.66 -6.70
C GLN A 488 -54.35 11.32 -6.64
N ASN A 489 -54.27 10.50 -7.68
CA ASN A 489 -54.93 9.19 -7.75
C ASN A 489 -53.99 8.01 -7.45
N ALA A 490 -52.79 8.26 -6.94
CA ALA A 490 -51.82 7.21 -6.58
C ALA A 490 -52.45 6.13 -5.66
N PRO A 491 -52.40 4.84 -6.06
CA PRO A 491 -52.86 3.74 -5.22
C PRO A 491 -52.10 3.66 -3.89
N ALA A 492 -52.74 3.11 -2.85
CA ALA A 492 -52.11 2.91 -1.54
C ALA A 492 -50.80 2.11 -1.61
N GLU A 493 -50.71 1.14 -2.52
CA GLU A 493 -49.49 0.36 -2.79
C GLU A 493 -48.33 1.24 -3.25
N THR A 494 -48.57 2.17 -4.19
CA THR A 494 -47.56 3.14 -4.66
C THR A 494 -47.06 4.02 -3.52
N ILE A 495 -47.99 4.55 -2.72
CA ILE A 495 -47.65 5.43 -1.60
C ILE A 495 -46.82 4.66 -0.56
N LEU A 496 -47.18 3.40 -0.27
CA LEU A 496 -46.42 2.51 0.61
C LEU A 496 -45.00 2.27 0.10
N THR A 497 -44.84 1.97 -1.19
CA THR A 497 -43.52 1.75 -1.79
C THR A 497 -42.63 3.00 -1.68
N VAL A 498 -43.18 4.18 -1.99
CA VAL A 498 -42.44 5.44 -1.88
C VAL A 498 -42.10 5.78 -0.43
N ALA A 499 -43.04 5.57 0.51
CA ALA A 499 -42.79 5.74 1.93
C ALA A 499 -41.65 4.82 2.40
N SER A 500 -41.66 3.54 2.01
CA SER A 500 -40.56 2.61 2.35
C SER A 500 -39.21 3.12 1.82
N ALA A 501 -39.16 3.60 0.57
CA ALA A 501 -37.94 4.12 -0.02
C ALA A 501 -37.42 5.37 0.72
N TYR A 502 -38.31 6.29 1.14
CA TYR A 502 -37.90 7.43 1.97
C TYR A 502 -37.38 7.03 3.34
N ASN A 503 -37.96 5.98 3.94
CA ASN A 503 -37.46 5.45 5.20
C ASN A 503 -36.04 4.89 5.06
N ASP A 504 -35.78 4.12 4.00
CA ASP A 504 -34.45 3.54 3.73
C ASP A 504 -33.39 4.62 3.48
N LEU A 505 -33.77 5.69 2.77
CA LEU A 505 -32.92 6.87 2.55
C LEU A 505 -32.90 7.87 3.71
N LYS A 506 -33.58 7.57 4.83
CA LYS A 506 -33.71 8.41 6.02
C LYS A 506 -34.23 9.83 5.74
N GLN A 507 -35.07 9.98 4.71
CA GLN A 507 -35.73 11.22 4.33
C GLN A 507 -37.00 11.43 5.17
N TYR A 508 -36.86 11.63 6.49
CA TYR A 508 -37.98 11.57 7.44
C TYR A 508 -39.10 12.58 7.19
N GLU A 509 -38.80 13.80 6.73
CA GLU A 509 -39.82 14.81 6.39
C GLU A 509 -40.67 14.39 5.19
N ARG A 510 -40.04 13.81 4.17
CA ARG A 510 -40.75 13.28 2.99
C ARG A 510 -41.52 12.00 3.34
N LEU A 511 -40.94 11.15 4.19
CA LEU A 511 -41.61 9.96 4.73
C LEU A 511 -42.90 10.33 5.47
N GLU A 512 -42.86 11.32 6.36
CA GLU A 512 -44.06 11.78 7.07
C GLU A 512 -45.13 12.27 6.09
N SER A 513 -44.76 13.06 5.09
CA SER A 513 -45.67 13.55 4.06
C SER A 513 -46.33 12.41 3.28
N ALA A 514 -45.56 11.39 2.90
CA ALA A 514 -46.06 10.20 2.23
C ALA A 514 -47.01 9.39 3.12
N LEU A 515 -46.69 9.23 4.40
CA LEU A 515 -47.51 8.48 5.36
C LEU A 515 -48.81 9.23 5.72
N ILE A 516 -48.80 10.56 5.78
CA ILE A 516 -50.03 11.37 5.91
C ILE A 516 -50.96 11.06 4.73
N ARG A 517 -50.42 11.08 3.52
CA ARG A 517 -51.20 10.78 2.32
C ARG A 517 -51.71 9.32 2.32
N LEU A 518 -50.89 8.39 2.81
CA LEU A 518 -51.28 6.99 2.91
C LEU A 518 -52.50 6.80 3.81
N VAL A 519 -52.51 7.43 4.99
CA VAL A 519 -53.62 7.29 5.93
C VAL A 519 -54.91 7.99 5.44
N GLU A 520 -54.82 8.94 4.51
CA GLU A 520 -55.99 9.48 3.82
C GLU A 520 -56.59 8.48 2.82
N VAL A 521 -55.76 7.69 2.14
CA VAL A 521 -56.19 6.69 1.15
C VAL A 521 -56.68 5.40 1.83
N ILE A 522 -56.06 4.99 2.94
CA ILE A 522 -56.43 3.80 3.72
C ILE A 522 -56.67 4.12 5.21
N PRO A 523 -57.71 4.93 5.53
CA PRO A 523 -57.93 5.45 6.89
C PRO A 523 -58.20 4.37 7.93
N GLU A 524 -58.69 3.21 7.51
CA GLU A 524 -59.00 2.08 8.40
C GLU A 524 -57.81 1.14 8.65
N ASN A 525 -56.63 1.41 8.05
CA ASN A 525 -55.44 0.58 8.23
C ASN A 525 -54.62 1.03 9.45
N PRO A 526 -54.61 0.28 10.57
CA PRO A 526 -53.93 0.73 11.77
C PRO A 526 -52.40 0.72 11.65
N GLU A 527 -51.79 -0.12 10.80
CA GLU A 527 -50.34 -0.12 10.57
C GLU A 527 -49.84 1.18 9.92
N ALA A 528 -50.59 1.74 8.96
CA ALA A 528 -50.23 3.01 8.32
C ALA A 528 -50.18 4.17 9.34
N TRP A 529 -51.17 4.24 10.24
CA TRP A 529 -51.17 5.19 11.35
C TRP A 529 -50.04 4.94 12.35
N PHE A 530 -49.71 3.67 12.62
CA PHE A 530 -48.62 3.31 13.52
C PHE A 530 -47.26 3.80 12.99
N ASP A 531 -47.01 3.61 11.70
CA ASP A 531 -45.75 4.04 11.08
C ASP A 531 -45.65 5.56 10.95
N LEU A 532 -46.76 6.27 10.73
CA LEU A 532 -46.82 7.73 10.79
C LEU A 532 -46.47 8.23 12.21
N ALA A 533 -47.08 7.65 13.25
CA ALA A 533 -46.82 8.03 14.63
C ALA A 533 -45.37 7.77 15.02
N GLY A 534 -44.80 6.63 14.59
CA GLY A 534 -43.39 6.30 14.81
C GLY A 534 -42.45 7.29 14.14
N THR A 535 -42.75 7.70 12.90
CA THR A 535 -41.96 8.70 12.16
C THR A 535 -42.02 10.06 12.84
N GLN A 536 -43.21 10.52 13.24
CA GLN A 536 -43.39 11.76 13.98
C GLN A 536 -42.64 11.76 15.31
N ALA A 537 -42.62 10.62 16.01
CA ALA A 537 -41.87 10.46 17.26
C ALA A 537 -40.35 10.55 17.04
N LEU A 538 -39.81 9.92 15.99
CA LEU A 538 -38.39 10.04 15.60
C LEU A 538 -38.00 11.48 15.26
N MET A 539 -38.91 12.24 14.62
CA MET A 539 -38.72 13.65 14.30
C MET A 539 -38.90 14.59 15.50
N GLY A 540 -39.21 14.07 16.69
CA GLY A 540 -39.41 14.86 17.90
C GLY A 540 -40.75 15.60 17.96
N LYS A 541 -41.69 15.33 17.03
CA LYS A 541 -43.04 15.92 16.97
C LYS A 541 -43.97 15.26 17.98
N LYS A 542 -43.69 15.45 19.28
CA LYS A 542 -44.29 14.67 20.38
C LYS A 542 -45.82 14.70 20.40
N GLU A 543 -46.41 15.88 20.30
CA GLU A 543 -47.87 16.06 20.40
C GLU A 543 -48.60 15.40 19.24
N LEU A 544 -48.12 15.61 18.00
CA LEU A 544 -48.63 14.98 16.79
C LEU A 544 -48.49 13.45 16.86
N ALA A 545 -47.31 12.96 17.26
CA ALA A 545 -47.07 11.53 17.40
C ALA A 545 -48.05 10.86 18.38
N LEU A 546 -48.36 11.50 19.51
CA LEU A 546 -49.32 10.99 20.49
C LEU A 546 -50.76 10.99 19.95
N GLN A 547 -51.16 12.02 19.20
CA GLN A 547 -52.47 12.09 18.55
C GLN A 547 -52.64 10.99 17.49
N THR A 548 -51.68 10.86 16.59
CA THR A 548 -51.63 9.81 15.56
C THR A 548 -51.60 8.41 16.19
N LEU A 549 -50.83 8.23 17.27
CA LEU A 549 -50.78 6.98 18.02
C LEU A 549 -52.12 6.65 18.68
N SER A 550 -52.86 7.64 19.18
CA SER A 550 -54.22 7.43 19.71
C SER A 550 -55.16 6.88 18.64
N LYS A 551 -55.13 7.44 17.42
CA LYS A 551 -55.91 6.93 16.29
C LYS A 551 -55.52 5.50 15.92
N THR A 552 -54.22 5.20 15.96
CA THR A 552 -53.69 3.84 15.78
C THR A 552 -54.29 2.86 16.79
N MET A 553 -54.38 3.24 18.07
CA MET A 553 -54.92 2.37 19.13
C MET A 553 -56.42 2.12 18.95
N GLU A 554 -57.20 3.14 18.58
CA GLU A 554 -58.63 3.02 18.27
C GLU A 554 -58.88 1.98 17.18
N LEU A 555 -58.20 2.13 16.03
CA LEU A 555 -58.33 1.22 14.88
C LEU A 555 -57.81 -0.18 15.18
N SER A 556 -56.67 -0.29 15.88
CA SER A 556 -56.12 -1.58 16.29
C SER A 556 -57.08 -2.34 17.20
N ARG A 557 -57.80 -1.65 18.10
CA ARG A 557 -58.78 -2.27 19.01
C ARG A 557 -60.01 -2.72 18.25
N ALA A 558 -60.56 -1.86 17.39
CA ALA A 558 -61.70 -2.18 16.53
C ALA A 558 -61.42 -3.42 15.66
N ARG A 559 -60.21 -3.54 15.11
CA ARG A 559 -59.77 -4.72 14.34
C ARG A 559 -59.67 -5.96 15.23
N ARG A 560 -59.06 -5.85 16.40
CA ARG A 560 -58.88 -6.99 17.33
C ARG A 560 -60.18 -7.50 17.94
N ALA A 561 -61.17 -6.63 18.11
CA ALA A 561 -62.52 -7.03 18.52
C ALA A 561 -63.18 -7.97 17.49
N LYS A 562 -62.90 -7.77 16.19
CA LYS A 562 -63.39 -8.62 15.09
C LYS A 562 -62.47 -9.80 14.80
N ASN A 563 -61.16 -9.66 15.05
CA ASN A 563 -60.15 -10.67 14.82
C ASN A 563 -59.14 -10.71 15.99
N PRO A 564 -59.37 -11.54 17.02
CA PRO A 564 -58.52 -11.59 18.22
C PRO A 564 -57.05 -11.95 17.97
N SER A 565 -56.75 -12.64 16.85
CA SER A 565 -55.39 -13.00 16.44
C SER A 565 -54.64 -11.89 15.71
N ALA A 566 -55.29 -10.77 15.40
CA ALA A 566 -54.64 -9.63 14.77
C ALA A 566 -53.57 -8.99 15.70
N VAL A 567 -52.54 -8.41 15.08
CA VAL A 567 -51.36 -7.86 15.76
C VAL A 567 -51.74 -6.82 16.80
N ASP A 568 -51.15 -6.96 17.99
CA ASP A 568 -51.29 -6.04 19.12
C ASP A 568 -50.34 -4.84 18.96
N LEU A 569 -50.80 -3.77 18.31
CA LEU A 569 -49.98 -2.59 18.08
C LEU A 569 -49.68 -1.82 19.37
N ALA A 570 -50.50 -1.95 20.43
CA ALA A 570 -50.19 -1.38 21.74
C ALA A 570 -48.98 -2.08 22.37
N ARG A 571 -48.91 -3.42 22.26
CA ARG A 571 -47.73 -4.19 22.67
C ARG A 571 -46.51 -3.83 21.81
N LYS A 572 -46.69 -3.69 20.49
CA LYS A 572 -45.61 -3.29 19.57
C LYS A 572 -45.05 -1.91 19.93
N ALA A 573 -45.90 -0.92 20.20
CA ALA A 573 -45.48 0.44 20.59
C ALA A 573 -44.59 0.47 21.85
N ARG A 574 -44.87 -0.40 22.84
CA ARG A 574 -44.05 -0.51 24.06
C ARG A 574 -42.62 -0.98 23.79
N GLY A 575 -42.41 -1.75 22.73
CA GLY A 575 -41.11 -2.31 22.34
C GLY A 575 -40.41 -1.60 21.17
N ASP A 576 -41.15 -0.85 20.35
CA ASP A 576 -40.62 -0.16 19.16
C ASP A 576 -39.73 1.05 19.54
N HIS A 577 -38.49 1.04 19.03
CA HIS A 577 -37.47 2.02 19.38
C HIS A 577 -37.83 3.45 18.96
N ARG A 578 -38.69 3.63 17.96
CA ARG A 578 -39.13 4.94 17.45
C ARG A 578 -39.83 5.77 18.53
N PHE A 579 -40.46 5.10 19.50
CA PHE A 579 -41.18 5.76 20.60
C PHE A 579 -40.35 5.94 21.88
N ASN A 580 -39.06 5.61 21.89
CA ASN A 580 -38.23 5.67 23.10
C ASN A 580 -38.31 7.03 23.82
N ALA A 581 -38.30 8.13 23.06
CA ALA A 581 -38.39 9.50 23.60
C ALA A 581 -39.76 9.82 24.23
N LEU A 582 -40.82 9.07 23.89
CA LEU A 582 -42.18 9.25 24.39
C LEU A 582 -42.52 8.30 25.55
N ARG A 583 -41.78 7.18 25.73
CA ARG A 583 -42.13 6.14 26.72
C ARG A 583 -42.24 6.63 28.16
N VAL A 584 -41.46 7.65 28.50
CA VAL A 584 -41.42 8.25 29.85
C VAL A 584 -42.59 9.21 30.10
N SER A 585 -43.35 9.59 29.07
CA SER A 585 -44.50 10.48 29.20
C SER A 585 -45.71 9.72 29.75
N PRO A 586 -46.39 10.24 30.80
CA PRO A 586 -47.66 9.71 31.28
C PRO A 586 -48.74 9.63 30.20
N GLU A 587 -48.72 10.57 29.25
CA GLU A 587 -49.64 10.65 28.12
C GLU A 587 -49.44 9.48 27.16
N PHE A 588 -48.19 9.08 26.88
CA PHE A 588 -47.90 7.89 26.09
C PHE A 588 -48.46 6.62 26.75
N GLN A 589 -48.26 6.46 28.06
CA GLN A 589 -48.82 5.32 28.79
C GLN A 589 -50.35 5.33 28.77
N ARG A 590 -50.97 6.51 28.91
CA ARG A 590 -52.42 6.67 28.79
C ARG A 590 -52.93 6.29 27.41
N VAL A 591 -52.28 6.70 26.32
CA VAL A 591 -52.67 6.32 24.95
C VAL A 591 -52.64 4.80 24.76
N LEU A 592 -51.69 4.11 25.40
CA LEU A 592 -51.57 2.64 25.31
C LEU A 592 -52.48 1.85 26.27
N ILE A 593 -53.11 2.51 27.25
CA ILE A 593 -53.94 1.90 28.29
C ILE A 593 -55.43 2.27 28.11
N ASN A 594 -55.74 3.51 27.73
CA ASN A 594 -57.10 4.07 27.70
C ASN A 594 -57.70 4.14 26.29
N GLN A 595 -59.05 4.12 26.26
CA GLN A 595 -60.05 4.07 25.16
C GLN A 595 -60.29 2.76 24.43
#